data_AF-A0A6G0U0K0-F1
#
_entry.id   AF-A0A6G0U0K0-F1
#
_cell.length_a   1.000
_cell.length_b   1.000
_cell.length_c   1.000
_cell.angle_alpha   90.00
_cell.angle_beta   90.00
_cell.angle_gamma   90.00
#
_symmetry.space_group_name_H-M   'P 1'
#
loop_
_entity.id
_entity.type
_entity.pdbx_description
1 polymer ?
#
loop_
_entity_poly.entity_id
_entity_poly.type
_entity_poly.pdbx_seq_one_letter_code
_entity_poly.pdbx_strand_id
1 'polypeptide(L)'
;MPFKFHSHNHVGQVLKIDNTLTAEGYEQNYDLKNKLRLIIDEIGKMSAIAQELELPITSATKLINSDHVIYMMTEQITAVNFAVIGILKMGWKKLFLRNKNGISSETLVYCLLDFYIHESKQRQGYGKRLIEYMLQDIKLNVKQLVIDKPTTNLLQFMWKNFQLSKIVNQGNNCVIYEEFFDEFDQNHDNTGNRTSGYNRPPTFGRHGAHKHHDSMGEIIQDTGATSSIKSVNHNHDNNFVHDQFTKVKPHTEEALGSLQINKYGDLVERDLKYHHSST
;
A
#
# COMPACT_ATOMS: atom_id res chain seq x y z
N MET A 1 -6.04 -24.68 -0.16
CA MET A 1 -7.51 -24.67 -0.01
C MET A 1 -8.11 -23.46 -0.75
N PRO A 2 -9.36 -23.54 -1.24
CA PRO A 2 -10.08 -22.40 -1.79
C PRO A 2 -10.40 -21.34 -0.74
N PHE A 3 -10.17 -20.06 -1.05
CA PHE A 3 -10.62 -18.95 -0.20
C PHE A 3 -12.04 -18.53 -0.61
N LYS A 4 -13.03 -18.86 0.22
CA LYS A 4 -14.41 -18.39 0.02
C LYS A 4 -14.57 -17.00 0.63
N PHE A 5 -14.56 -15.98 -0.23
CA PHE A 5 -14.87 -14.61 0.15
C PHE A 5 -16.39 -14.38 0.03
N HIS A 6 -17.03 -13.99 1.14
CA HIS A 6 -18.47 -13.72 1.19
C HIS A 6 -18.76 -12.28 0.78
N SER A 7 -18.69 -11.99 -0.52
CA SER A 7 -19.14 -10.73 -1.09
C SER A 7 -19.66 -11.00 -2.51
N HIS A 8 -20.91 -10.64 -2.77
CA HIS A 8 -21.60 -10.87 -4.04
C HIS A 8 -21.09 -9.99 -5.20
N ASN A 9 -19.93 -9.33 -5.03
CA ASN A 9 -19.15 -8.67 -6.06
C ASN A 9 -17.68 -9.05 -5.88
N HIS A 10 -17.18 -9.90 -6.78
CA HIS A 10 -15.85 -10.52 -6.74
C HIS A 10 -14.70 -9.57 -7.15
N VAL A 11 -15.00 -8.34 -7.56
CA VAL A 11 -14.03 -7.33 -7.99
C VAL A 11 -13.89 -6.23 -6.94
N GLY A 12 -12.66 -6.03 -6.45
CA GLY A 12 -12.29 -4.90 -5.61
C GLY A 12 -12.63 -5.08 -4.13
N GLN A 13 -12.46 -6.28 -3.60
CA GLN A 13 -12.43 -6.49 -2.15
C GLN A 13 -11.17 -5.84 -1.58
N VAL A 14 -11.26 -5.21 -0.41
CA VAL A 14 -10.09 -4.59 0.25
C VAL A 14 -9.78 -5.38 1.52
N LEU A 15 -8.54 -5.85 1.64
CA LEU A 15 -7.99 -6.45 2.84
C LEU A 15 -7.22 -5.38 3.61
N LYS A 16 -7.54 -5.19 4.88
CA LYS A 16 -6.78 -4.32 5.79
C LYS A 16 -5.77 -5.18 6.55
N ILE A 17 -4.49 -4.84 6.43
CA ILE A 17 -3.37 -5.63 6.95
C ILE A 17 -2.49 -4.73 7.80
N ASP A 18 -2.23 -5.13 9.04
CA ASP A 18 -1.38 -4.42 9.98
C ASP A 18 -0.04 -5.15 10.20
N ASN A 19 0.68 -4.77 11.25
CA ASN A 19 1.97 -5.35 11.62
C ASN A 19 1.93 -6.83 12.02
N THR A 20 0.75 -7.42 12.24
CA THR A 20 0.60 -8.85 12.51
C THR A 20 0.71 -9.71 11.25
N LEU A 21 0.72 -9.08 10.06
CA LEU A 21 0.62 -9.69 8.73
C LEU A 21 -0.66 -10.51 8.53
N THR A 22 -1.70 -10.27 9.32
CA THR A 22 -3.03 -10.85 9.11
C THR A 22 -3.96 -9.84 8.47
N ALA A 23 -4.89 -10.32 7.66
CA ALA A 23 -5.98 -9.48 7.15
C ALA A 23 -7.11 -9.46 8.19
N GLU A 24 -7.70 -8.29 8.43
CA GLU A 24 -8.85 -8.13 9.31
C GLU A 24 -9.99 -9.09 8.91
N GLY A 25 -10.48 -9.87 9.88
CA GLY A 25 -11.47 -10.93 9.71
C GLY A 25 -10.91 -12.29 9.29
N TYR A 26 -9.59 -12.43 9.13
CA TYR A 26 -8.89 -13.66 8.75
C TYR A 26 -7.70 -13.97 9.68
N GLU A 27 -7.78 -13.57 10.95
CA GLU A 27 -6.68 -13.63 11.92
C GLU A 27 -6.16 -15.06 12.14
N GLN A 28 -7.06 -16.05 12.05
CA GLN A 28 -6.74 -17.47 12.24
C GLN A 28 -6.25 -18.17 10.96
N ASN A 29 -6.15 -17.46 9.84
CA ASN A 29 -5.77 -18.03 8.56
C ASN A 29 -4.24 -17.94 8.32
N TYR A 30 -3.50 -18.88 8.90
CA TYR A 30 -2.03 -18.94 8.80
C TYR A 30 -1.51 -19.08 7.36
N ASP A 31 -2.22 -19.82 6.51
CA ASP A 31 -1.87 -19.95 5.09
C ASP A 31 -1.96 -18.61 4.37
N LEU A 32 -3.03 -17.85 4.63
CA LEU A 32 -3.19 -16.51 4.07
C LEU A 32 -2.08 -15.58 4.58
N LYS A 33 -1.78 -15.60 5.88
CA LYS A 33 -0.68 -14.81 6.47
C LYS A 33 0.66 -15.04 5.76
N ASN A 34 1.03 -16.30 5.53
CA ASN A 34 2.27 -16.64 4.82
C ASN A 34 2.26 -16.14 3.38
N LYS A 35 1.13 -16.23 2.69
CA LYS A 35 0.97 -15.70 1.32
C LYS A 35 1.02 -14.17 1.30
N LEU A 36 0.36 -13.49 2.23
CA LEU A 36 0.36 -12.04 2.34
C LEU A 36 1.77 -11.49 2.54
N ARG A 37 2.61 -12.17 3.32
CA ARG A 37 4.03 -11.81 3.46
C ARG A 37 4.73 -11.71 2.10
N LEU A 38 4.63 -12.75 1.28
CA LEU A 38 5.25 -12.80 -0.05
C LEU A 38 4.63 -11.76 -1.00
N ILE A 39 3.31 -11.64 -0.97
CA ILE A 39 2.56 -10.68 -1.80
C ILE A 39 2.99 -9.24 -1.49
N ILE A 40 3.11 -8.87 -0.21
CA ILE A 40 3.52 -7.53 0.22
C ILE A 40 4.95 -7.22 -0.25
N ASP A 41 5.86 -8.19 -0.16
CA ASP A 41 7.23 -8.02 -0.63
C ASP A 41 7.28 -7.80 -2.15
N GLU A 42 6.51 -8.57 -2.92
CA GLU A 42 6.48 -8.42 -4.38
C GLU A 42 5.83 -7.11 -4.83
N ILE A 43 4.62 -6.80 -4.33
CA ILE A 43 3.95 -5.55 -4.72
C ILE A 43 4.69 -4.32 -4.23
N GLY A 44 5.43 -4.42 -3.12
CA GLY A 44 6.33 -3.38 -2.64
C GLY A 44 7.50 -3.10 -3.60
N LYS A 45 8.06 -4.14 -4.23
CA LYS A 45 9.07 -3.99 -5.31
C LYS A 45 8.46 -3.35 -6.55
N MET A 46 7.27 -3.79 -6.97
CA MET A 46 6.58 -3.20 -8.13
C MET A 46 6.26 -1.73 -7.89
N SER A 47 5.78 -1.38 -6.70
CA SER A 47 5.57 0.01 -6.28
C SER A 47 6.85 0.84 -6.36
N ALA A 48 7.98 0.28 -5.91
CA ALA A 48 9.29 0.93 -5.98
C ALA A 48 9.72 1.23 -7.42
N ILE A 49 9.57 0.24 -8.31
CA ILE A 49 9.90 0.37 -9.74
C ILE A 49 9.04 1.46 -10.38
N ALA A 50 7.72 1.45 -10.13
CA ALA A 50 6.79 2.43 -10.69
C ALA A 50 7.02 3.87 -10.17
N GLN A 51 7.67 4.01 -9.01
CA GLN A 51 8.05 5.29 -8.41
C GLN A 51 9.53 5.64 -8.61
N GLU A 52 10.28 4.84 -9.39
CA GLU A 52 11.70 5.03 -9.66
C GLU A 52 12.57 5.08 -8.39
N LEU A 53 12.21 4.28 -7.38
CA LEU A 53 12.95 4.17 -6.12
C LEU A 53 14.01 3.06 -6.21
N GLU A 54 15.21 3.32 -5.68
CA GLU A 54 16.29 2.33 -5.62
C GLU A 54 15.92 1.09 -4.78
N LEU A 55 15.14 1.29 -3.71
CA LEU A 55 14.75 0.25 -2.78
C LEU A 55 13.26 0.35 -2.42
N PRO A 56 12.58 -0.79 -2.19
CA PRO A 56 11.19 -0.78 -1.79
C PRO A 56 10.99 -0.14 -0.41
N ILE A 57 10.04 0.79 -0.35
CA ILE A 57 9.59 1.43 0.89
C ILE A 57 8.50 0.64 1.61
N THR A 58 7.96 -0.40 0.97
CA THR A 58 6.97 -1.33 1.50
C THR A 58 7.50 -2.75 1.38
N SER A 59 7.49 -3.47 2.49
CA SER A 59 7.83 -4.89 2.57
C SER A 59 7.21 -5.46 3.84
N ALA A 60 7.05 -6.78 3.92
CA ALA A 60 6.50 -7.42 5.10
C ALA A 60 7.39 -7.18 6.34
N THR A 61 8.70 -7.21 6.15
CA THR A 61 9.67 -6.89 7.23
C THR A 61 9.51 -5.44 7.70
N LYS A 62 9.31 -4.48 6.80
CA LYS A 62 9.06 -3.08 7.19
C LYS A 62 7.72 -2.91 7.91
N LEU A 63 6.69 -3.63 7.46
CA LEU A 63 5.35 -3.58 8.05
C LEU A 63 5.35 -4.12 9.49
N ILE A 64 5.95 -5.30 9.74
CA ILE A 64 6.05 -5.90 11.09
C ILE A 64 6.72 -4.93 12.09
N ASN A 65 7.73 -4.18 11.62
CA ASN A 65 8.51 -3.26 12.45
C ASN A 65 7.94 -1.83 12.48
N SER A 66 6.64 -1.67 12.20
CA SER A 66 5.96 -0.38 12.17
C SER A 66 4.56 -0.48 12.76
N ASP A 67 3.89 0.67 12.91
CA ASP A 67 2.45 0.79 13.19
C ASP A 67 1.65 1.12 11.91
N HIS A 68 2.23 0.86 10.75
CA HIS A 68 1.60 1.12 9.46
C HIS A 68 0.50 0.11 9.17
N VAL A 69 -0.43 0.52 8.31
CA VAL A 69 -1.53 -0.30 7.80
C VAL A 69 -1.49 -0.30 6.27
N ILE A 70 -1.66 -1.46 5.67
CA ILE A 70 -1.81 -1.62 4.22
C ILE A 70 -3.27 -1.97 3.92
N TYR A 71 -3.90 -1.18 3.06
CA TYR A 71 -5.13 -1.54 2.37
C TYR A 71 -4.77 -2.17 1.04
N MET A 72 -5.06 -3.46 0.88
CA MET A 72 -4.74 -4.23 -0.31
C MET A 72 -6.02 -4.55 -1.06
N MET A 73 -6.15 -4.06 -2.29
CA MET A 73 -7.29 -4.39 -3.14
C MET A 73 -7.04 -5.68 -3.90
N THR A 74 -8.00 -6.60 -3.88
CA THR A 74 -7.95 -7.89 -4.55
C THR A 74 -9.13 -8.09 -5.51
N GLU A 75 -8.90 -8.92 -6.51
CA GLU A 75 -9.89 -9.40 -7.46
C GLU A 75 -9.88 -10.92 -7.44
N GLN A 76 -11.03 -11.52 -7.18
CA GLN A 76 -11.14 -12.97 -7.17
C GLN A 76 -11.17 -13.48 -8.63
N ILE A 77 -10.24 -14.38 -8.97
CA ILE A 77 -10.14 -14.99 -10.30
C ILE A 77 -10.92 -16.32 -10.32
N THR A 78 -10.75 -17.13 -9.28
CA THR A 78 -11.45 -18.40 -9.12
C THR A 78 -11.94 -18.57 -7.68
N ALA A 79 -12.64 -19.66 -7.36
CA ALA A 79 -13.01 -19.98 -5.98
C ALA A 79 -11.80 -20.13 -5.04
N VAL A 80 -10.59 -20.38 -5.59
CA VAL A 80 -9.36 -20.59 -4.83
C VAL A 80 -8.35 -19.45 -4.93
N ASN A 81 -8.37 -18.70 -6.02
CA ASN A 81 -7.31 -17.76 -6.37
C ASN A 81 -7.85 -16.35 -6.47
N PHE A 82 -7.04 -15.40 -6.03
CA PHE A 82 -7.25 -13.98 -6.23
C PHE A 82 -5.98 -13.35 -6.80
N ALA A 83 -6.14 -12.25 -7.53
CA ALA A 83 -5.07 -11.35 -7.90
C ALA A 83 -5.11 -10.11 -7.01
N VAL A 84 -3.95 -9.47 -6.84
CA VAL A 84 -3.85 -8.18 -6.18
C VAL A 84 -3.90 -7.09 -7.24
N ILE A 85 -4.82 -6.14 -7.07
CA ILE A 85 -4.97 -4.97 -7.94
C ILE A 85 -3.99 -3.87 -7.53
N GLY A 86 -3.80 -3.66 -6.23
CA GLY A 86 -3.00 -2.56 -5.72
C GLY A 86 -2.98 -2.45 -4.21
N ILE A 87 -2.17 -1.54 -3.70
CA ILE A 87 -1.99 -1.24 -2.29
C ILE A 87 -2.05 0.27 -2.00
N LEU A 88 -2.46 0.58 -0.78
CA LEU A 88 -2.37 1.89 -0.17
C LEU A 88 -1.85 1.70 1.26
N LYS A 89 -0.66 2.23 1.55
CA LYS A 89 -0.03 2.15 2.88
C LYS A 89 -0.21 3.48 3.61
N MET A 90 -0.71 3.39 4.83
CA MET A 90 -0.92 4.52 5.73
C MET A 90 -0.09 4.33 7.02
N GLY A 91 0.26 5.41 7.69
CA GLY A 91 0.95 5.33 8.99
C GLY A 91 1.10 6.67 9.68
N TRP A 92 1.30 6.64 10.99
CA TRP A 92 1.50 7.85 11.78
C TRP A 92 2.92 8.39 11.63
N LYS A 93 3.06 9.68 11.38
CA LYS A 93 4.36 10.37 11.38
C LYS A 93 4.29 11.63 12.25
N LYS A 94 5.37 11.83 13.00
CA LYS A 94 5.60 13.09 13.72
C LYS A 94 6.35 14.01 12.77
N LEU A 95 5.71 15.09 12.33
CA LEU A 95 6.23 16.02 11.33
C LEU A 95 6.19 17.45 11.88
N PHE A 96 7.13 18.29 11.47
CA PHE A 96 7.03 19.74 11.67
C PHE A 96 6.20 20.32 10.53
N LEU A 97 5.00 20.81 10.84
CA LEU A 97 4.10 21.44 9.89
C LEU A 97 4.07 22.95 10.13
N ARG A 98 4.17 23.71 9.05
CA ARG A 98 4.05 25.16 9.00
C ARG A 98 2.61 25.54 8.67
N ASN A 99 1.99 26.29 9.57
CA ASN A 99 0.63 26.79 9.38
C ASN A 99 0.59 28.03 8.47
N LYS A 100 -0.63 28.54 8.21
CA LYS A 100 -0.88 29.73 7.37
C LYS A 100 -0.18 31.01 7.88
N ASN A 101 0.10 31.08 9.19
CA ASN A 101 0.80 32.20 9.82
C ASN A 101 2.34 32.05 9.78
N GLY A 102 2.86 31.02 9.11
CA GLY A 102 4.29 30.73 9.01
C GLY A 102 4.90 30.07 10.24
N ILE A 103 4.10 29.78 11.27
CA ILE A 103 4.57 29.14 12.51
C ILE A 103 4.70 27.64 12.26
N SER A 104 5.88 27.10 12.57
CA SER A 104 6.15 25.66 12.47
C SER A 104 5.91 25.00 13.83
N SER A 105 5.18 23.89 13.84
CA SER A 105 4.91 23.12 15.06
C SER A 105 4.98 21.63 14.79
N GLU A 106 5.48 20.88 15.78
CA GLU A 106 5.54 19.44 15.72
C GLU A 106 4.13 18.85 15.89
N THR A 107 3.67 18.09 14.90
CA THR A 107 2.32 17.55 14.80
C THR A 107 2.38 16.07 14.46
N LEU A 108 1.59 15.26 15.15
CA LEU A 108 1.40 13.85 14.82
C LEU A 108 0.26 13.74 13.80
N VAL A 109 0.56 13.23 12.61
CA VAL A 109 -0.39 13.15 11.48
C VAL A 109 -0.42 11.75 10.88
N TYR A 110 -1.56 11.38 10.29
CA TYR A 110 -1.71 10.10 9.59
C TYR A 110 -1.45 10.30 8.10
N CYS A 111 -0.35 9.73 7.61
CA CYS A 111 0.18 9.98 6.28
C CYS A 111 -0.13 8.83 5.31
N LEU A 112 -0.36 9.19 4.05
CA LEU A 112 -0.20 8.30 2.92
C LEU A 112 1.30 8.13 2.66
N LEU A 113 1.77 6.90 2.80
CA LEU A 113 3.19 6.54 2.78
C LEU A 113 3.63 5.77 1.53
N ASP A 114 2.70 5.06 0.90
CA ASP A 114 2.93 4.35 -0.35
C ASP A 114 1.58 4.12 -1.04
N PHE A 115 1.53 4.22 -2.36
CA PHE A 115 0.31 4.00 -3.14
C PHE A 115 0.65 3.49 -4.53
N TYR A 116 0.09 2.33 -4.86
CA TYR A 116 0.37 1.67 -6.13
C TYR A 116 -0.83 0.86 -6.61
N ILE A 117 -1.15 1.01 -7.88
CA ILE A 117 -2.11 0.18 -8.61
C ILE A 117 -1.33 -0.47 -9.76
N HIS A 118 -1.46 -1.78 -9.91
CA HIS A 118 -0.82 -2.53 -10.99
C HIS A 118 -1.14 -1.92 -12.35
N GLU A 119 -0.16 -1.84 -13.25
CA GLU A 119 -0.22 -1.07 -14.49
C GLU A 119 -1.42 -1.48 -15.36
N SER A 120 -1.69 -2.80 -15.46
CA SER A 120 -2.83 -3.34 -16.22
C SER A 120 -4.21 -2.97 -15.65
N LYS A 121 -4.27 -2.46 -14.42
CA LYS A 121 -5.49 -2.04 -13.72
C LYS A 121 -5.56 -0.52 -13.50
N GLN A 122 -4.54 0.24 -13.94
CA GLN A 122 -4.57 1.69 -13.82
C GLN A 122 -5.66 2.32 -14.70
N ARG A 123 -6.08 3.54 -14.33
CA ARG A 123 -7.12 4.33 -15.02
C ARG A 123 -8.54 3.70 -15.06
N GLN A 124 -8.77 2.60 -14.34
CA GLN A 124 -10.09 1.94 -14.22
C GLN A 124 -10.86 2.32 -12.94
N GLY A 125 -10.39 3.32 -12.19
CA GLY A 125 -11.06 3.80 -10.96
C GLY A 125 -10.66 3.09 -9.65
N TYR A 126 -9.90 1.99 -9.71
CA TYR A 126 -9.49 1.25 -8.50
C TYR A 126 -8.71 2.09 -7.49
N GLY A 127 -7.83 2.98 -7.95
CA GLY A 127 -7.10 3.88 -7.07
C GLY A 127 -8.02 4.79 -6.26
N LYS A 128 -9.09 5.31 -6.87
CA LYS A 128 -10.05 6.18 -6.20
C LYS A 128 -10.82 5.40 -5.14
N ARG A 129 -11.35 4.24 -5.53
CA ARG A 129 -12.06 3.33 -4.63
C ARG A 129 -11.22 2.90 -3.43
N LEU A 130 -9.91 2.67 -3.61
CA LEU A 130 -9.02 2.28 -2.53
C LEU A 130 -8.79 3.42 -1.52
N ILE A 131 -8.61 4.65 -2.00
CA ILE A 131 -8.51 5.83 -1.10
C ILE A 131 -9.84 6.09 -0.40
N GLU A 132 -10.97 6.05 -1.11
CA GLU A 132 -12.30 6.24 -0.51
C GLU A 132 -12.58 5.22 0.60
N TYR A 133 -12.23 3.96 0.37
CA TYR A 133 -12.34 2.91 1.39
C TYR A 133 -11.52 3.26 2.63
N MET A 134 -10.26 3.65 2.46
CA MET A 134 -9.38 4.03 3.57
C MET A 134 -9.89 5.26 4.33
N LEU A 135 -10.36 6.28 3.63
CA LEU A 135 -10.92 7.49 4.26
C LEU A 135 -12.16 7.15 5.09
N GLN A 136 -13.02 6.25 4.60
CA GLN A 136 -14.20 5.78 5.32
C GLN A 136 -13.82 4.97 6.57
N ASP A 137 -12.87 4.03 6.45
CA ASP A 137 -12.42 3.20 7.57
C ASP A 137 -11.82 4.05 8.70
N ILE A 138 -10.96 5.02 8.35
CA ILE A 138 -10.28 5.88 9.32
C ILE A 138 -11.15 7.07 9.77
N LYS A 139 -12.28 7.31 9.08
CA LYS A 139 -13.14 8.50 9.26
C LYS A 139 -12.35 9.80 9.08
N LEU A 140 -11.52 9.85 8.04
CA LEU A 140 -10.66 10.99 7.72
C LEU A 140 -11.26 11.79 6.57
N ASN A 141 -11.30 13.12 6.70
CA ASN A 141 -11.61 13.98 5.58
C ASN A 141 -10.42 13.99 4.61
N VAL A 142 -10.66 13.88 3.30
CA VAL A 142 -9.58 13.89 2.30
C VAL A 142 -8.72 15.16 2.37
N LYS A 143 -9.28 16.29 2.80
CA LYS A 143 -8.56 17.56 3.01
C LYS A 143 -7.51 17.50 4.13
N GLN A 144 -7.69 16.56 5.06
CA GLN A 144 -6.77 16.30 6.18
C GLN A 144 -5.71 15.24 5.82
N LEU A 145 -5.72 14.71 4.60
CA LEU A 145 -4.74 13.74 4.17
C LEU A 145 -3.37 14.41 4.02
N VAL A 146 -2.35 13.82 4.65
CA VAL A 146 -0.95 14.20 4.47
C VAL A 146 -0.27 13.19 3.56
N ILE A 147 0.47 13.65 2.56
CA ILE A 147 1.21 12.79 1.63
C ILE A 147 2.70 12.92 1.92
N ASP A 148 3.34 11.83 2.33
CA ASP A 148 4.78 11.75 2.54
C ASP A 148 5.49 11.43 1.21
N LYS A 149 6.47 12.26 0.84
CA LYS A 149 7.24 12.15 -0.42
C LYS A 149 6.34 11.99 -1.65
N PRO A 150 5.47 12.97 -1.96
CA PRO A 150 4.53 12.84 -3.06
C PRO A 150 5.23 12.70 -4.40
N THR A 151 4.74 11.79 -5.24
CA THR A 151 5.11 11.72 -6.66
C THR A 151 4.19 12.62 -7.49
N THR A 152 4.69 13.11 -8.63
CA THR A 152 3.88 13.92 -9.56
C THR A 152 2.60 13.19 -10.00
N ASN A 153 2.70 11.88 -10.24
CA ASN A 153 1.56 11.04 -10.63
C ASN A 153 0.50 10.98 -9.53
N LEU A 154 0.91 10.83 -8.26
CA LEU A 154 -0.01 10.83 -7.13
C LEU A 154 -0.69 12.19 -6.97
N LEU A 155 0.06 13.31 -7.06
CA LEU A 155 -0.53 14.65 -6.94
C LEU A 155 -1.56 14.93 -8.06
N GLN A 156 -1.25 14.58 -9.30
CA GLN A 156 -2.20 14.69 -10.42
C GLN A 156 -3.43 13.81 -10.20
N PHE A 157 -3.23 12.60 -9.68
CA PHE A 157 -4.33 11.70 -9.34
C PHE A 157 -5.24 12.31 -8.25
N MET A 158 -4.68 12.90 -7.20
CA MET A 158 -5.45 13.53 -6.12
C MET A 158 -6.25 14.73 -6.62
N TRP A 159 -5.64 15.58 -7.45
CA TRP A 159 -6.31 16.71 -8.08
C TRP A 159 -7.51 16.24 -8.93
N LYS A 160 -7.32 15.26 -9.81
CA LYS A 160 -8.36 14.76 -10.71
C LYS A 160 -9.53 14.09 -9.98
N ASN A 161 -9.25 13.30 -8.94
CA ASN A 161 -10.27 12.44 -8.33
C ASN A 161 -10.94 13.05 -7.10
N PHE A 162 -10.26 13.97 -6.40
CA PHE A 162 -10.72 14.56 -5.15
C PHE A 162 -10.78 16.10 -5.20
N GLN A 163 -10.47 16.72 -6.34
CA GLN A 163 -10.51 18.18 -6.54
C GLN A 163 -9.58 18.95 -5.62
N LEU A 164 -8.49 18.31 -5.17
CA LEU A 164 -7.52 18.90 -4.27
C LEU A 164 -6.39 19.57 -5.05
N SER A 165 -6.62 20.82 -5.48
CA SER A 165 -5.65 21.60 -6.26
C SER A 165 -4.72 22.46 -5.40
N LYS A 166 -5.14 22.81 -4.19
CA LYS A 166 -4.44 23.77 -3.33
C LYS A 166 -3.47 23.08 -2.39
N ILE A 167 -2.35 22.63 -2.94
CA ILE A 167 -1.28 21.97 -2.18
C ILE A 167 -0.35 22.98 -1.52
N VAL A 168 0.08 22.68 -0.30
CA VAL A 168 1.10 23.43 0.43
C VAL A 168 2.29 22.51 0.68
N ASN A 169 3.41 22.77 -0.01
CA ASN A 169 4.65 22.06 0.22
C ASN A 169 5.27 22.53 1.54
N GLN A 170 5.52 21.58 2.45
CA GLN A 170 5.98 21.87 3.80
C GLN A 170 7.51 21.97 3.92
N GLY A 171 8.25 21.74 2.83
CA GLY A 171 9.73 21.77 2.82
C GLY A 171 10.40 20.58 3.50
N ASN A 172 9.63 19.70 4.14
CA ASN A 172 10.07 18.44 4.76
C ASN A 172 9.71 17.21 3.89
N ASN A 173 9.60 17.41 2.57
CA ASN A 173 9.15 16.42 1.60
C ASN A 173 7.72 15.87 1.84
N CYS A 174 6.91 16.55 2.65
CA CYS A 174 5.49 16.24 2.77
C CYS A 174 4.64 17.33 2.09
N VAL A 175 3.48 16.93 1.61
CA VAL A 175 2.45 17.83 1.08
C VAL A 175 1.18 17.69 1.92
N ILE A 176 0.61 18.84 2.25
CA ILE A 176 -0.72 18.98 2.83
C ILE A 176 -1.59 19.83 1.90
N TYR A 177 -2.87 19.92 2.20
CA TYR A 177 -3.80 20.80 1.48
C TYR A 177 -4.04 22.10 2.26
N GLU A 178 -4.43 23.18 1.58
CA GLU A 178 -4.66 24.50 2.21
C GLU A 178 -5.68 24.42 3.35
N GLU A 179 -6.71 23.60 3.17
CA GLU A 179 -7.79 23.38 4.11
C GLU A 179 -7.40 22.45 5.27
N PHE A 180 -6.18 21.91 5.27
CA PHE A 180 -5.70 21.01 6.31
C PHE A 180 -5.94 21.61 7.70
N PHE A 181 -5.62 22.89 7.89
CA PHE A 181 -5.75 23.57 9.19
C PHE A 181 -7.17 24.08 9.52
N ASP A 182 -8.10 24.12 8.56
CA ASP A 182 -9.39 24.78 8.75
C ASP A 182 -10.30 24.03 9.74
N GLU A 183 -10.15 22.71 9.86
CA GLU A 183 -10.88 21.90 10.85
C GLU A 183 -10.20 21.88 12.23
N PHE A 184 -8.91 22.24 12.33
CA PHE A 184 -8.20 22.30 13.61
C PHE A 184 -8.63 23.50 14.46
N ASP A 185 -9.00 24.62 13.82
CA ASP A 185 -9.40 25.86 14.49
C ASP A 185 -10.84 25.82 15.07
N GLN A 186 -11.68 24.88 14.62
CA GLN A 186 -13.08 24.76 15.06
C GLN A 186 -13.26 23.98 16.38
N ASN A 187 -12.28 23.17 16.80
CA ASN A 187 -12.34 22.33 18.00
C ASN A 187 -11.44 22.89 19.13
N HIS A 188 -11.72 24.13 19.53
CA HIS A 188 -10.92 24.86 20.53
C HIS A 188 -11.30 24.46 21.97
N ASP A 189 -11.00 23.21 22.37
CA ASP A 189 -10.97 22.86 23.79
C ASP A 189 -9.68 23.44 24.40
N ASN A 190 -9.83 24.30 25.42
CA ASN A 190 -8.76 25.06 26.10
C ASN A 190 -7.69 24.21 26.83
N THR A 191 -7.65 22.90 26.62
CA THR A 191 -6.57 22.03 27.08
C THR A 191 -5.46 22.06 26.04
N GLY A 192 -4.32 22.69 26.32
CA GLY A 192 -3.17 22.90 25.42
C GLY A 192 -2.46 21.65 24.84
N ASN A 193 -3.18 20.53 24.64
CA ASN A 193 -2.74 19.39 23.86
C ASN A 193 -3.14 19.58 22.39
N ARG A 194 -2.16 19.97 21.56
CA ARG A 194 -2.27 20.20 20.10
C ARG A 194 -2.51 18.91 19.29
N THR A 195 -3.54 18.14 19.59
CA THR A 195 -3.89 16.92 18.82
C THR A 195 -5.40 16.81 18.68
N SER A 196 -5.99 17.47 17.68
CA SER A 196 -7.41 17.29 17.37
C SER A 196 -7.65 17.38 15.86
N GLY A 197 -8.24 16.33 15.30
CA GLY A 197 -8.49 16.10 13.87
C GLY A 197 -8.42 14.61 13.53
N TYR A 198 -7.53 13.87 14.18
CA TYR A 198 -7.43 12.42 14.06
C TYR A 198 -7.93 11.73 15.33
N ASN A 199 -8.75 10.68 15.19
CA ASN A 199 -9.03 9.75 16.30
C ASN A 199 -7.69 9.19 16.80
N ARG A 200 -7.46 9.27 18.11
CA ARG A 200 -6.18 8.98 18.78
C ARG A 200 -5.55 7.66 18.28
N PRO A 201 -4.23 7.61 18.00
CA PRO A 201 -3.58 6.39 17.49
C PRO A 201 -3.80 5.19 18.42
N PRO A 202 -4.06 3.98 17.88
CA PRO A 202 -3.93 2.75 18.66
C PRO A 202 -2.50 2.67 19.20
N THR A 203 -2.37 2.56 20.52
CA THR A 203 -1.05 2.52 21.16
C THR A 203 -0.54 1.08 21.18
N PHE A 204 -0.18 0.53 20.03
CA PHE A 204 0.45 -0.79 19.99
C PHE A 204 1.97 -0.65 20.19
N GLY A 205 2.49 -1.24 21.26
CA GLY A 205 3.93 -1.45 21.43
C GLY A 205 4.77 -0.25 21.89
N ARG A 206 4.19 0.72 22.62
CA ARG A 206 5.03 1.66 23.39
C ARG A 206 5.67 0.95 24.58
N HIS A 207 6.70 0.16 24.34
CA HIS A 207 7.81 0.19 25.29
C HIS A 207 8.37 1.60 25.17
N GLY A 208 7.98 2.46 26.12
CA GLY A 208 8.67 3.73 26.28
C GLY A 208 10.14 3.40 26.42
N ALA A 209 10.95 3.84 25.45
CA ALA A 209 12.40 3.81 25.62
C ALA A 209 12.67 4.50 26.96
N HIS A 210 13.23 3.76 27.92
CA HIS A 210 13.74 4.35 29.14
C HIS A 210 14.65 5.51 28.72
N LYS A 211 14.34 6.70 29.27
CA LYS A 211 15.22 7.86 29.13
C LYS A 211 16.59 7.45 29.68
N HIS A 212 17.55 7.14 28.82
CA HIS A 212 18.94 7.20 29.20
C HIS A 212 19.28 8.69 29.31
N HIS A 213 19.38 9.13 30.56
CA HIS A 213 19.94 10.41 30.95
C HIS A 213 21.45 10.35 30.69
N ASP A 214 21.88 10.63 29.47
CA ASP A 214 23.31 10.73 29.18
C ASP A 214 23.68 12.21 29.04
N SER A 215 23.70 12.90 30.18
CA SER A 215 24.52 14.09 30.34
C SER A 215 25.98 13.64 30.46
N MET A 216 26.85 14.22 29.62
CA MET A 216 28.30 14.02 29.57
C MET A 216 28.99 14.36 30.90
N GLY A 217 28.90 13.47 31.88
CA GLY A 217 29.40 13.74 33.22
C GLY A 217 29.46 12.52 34.12
N GLU A 218 30.08 11.43 33.67
CA GLU A 218 30.73 10.44 34.55
C GLU A 218 31.62 9.52 33.70
N ILE A 219 32.83 9.99 33.42
CA ILE A 219 33.97 9.14 33.08
C ILE A 219 34.66 8.87 34.41
N ILE A 220 34.80 7.60 34.80
CA ILE A 220 35.95 7.00 35.52
C ILE A 220 35.53 5.60 36.05
N GLN A 221 36.40 4.60 35.81
CA GLN A 221 36.42 3.22 36.33
C GLN A 221 35.32 2.28 35.77
N ASP A 222 35.55 1.04 35.35
CA ASP A 222 36.70 0.13 35.47
C ASP A 222 36.63 -0.98 34.39
N THR A 223 37.79 -1.58 34.13
CA THR A 223 38.18 -2.83 33.44
C THR A 223 37.14 -3.89 33.01
N GLY A 224 37.41 -4.54 31.84
CA GLY A 224 37.28 -6.01 31.72
C GLY A 224 36.57 -6.64 30.50
N ALA A 225 37.38 -7.21 29.59
CA ALA A 225 37.22 -8.49 28.87
C ALA A 225 36.09 -8.73 27.80
N THR A 226 36.56 -8.81 26.53
CA THR A 226 36.36 -9.85 25.49
C THR A 226 35.08 -10.72 25.44
N SER A 227 34.44 -10.80 24.26
CA SER A 227 34.39 -12.05 23.46
C SER A 227 33.73 -11.86 22.08
N SER A 228 34.36 -12.44 21.07
CA SER A 228 33.93 -12.54 19.67
C SER A 228 32.97 -13.72 19.45
N ILE A 229 31.93 -13.61 18.62
CA ILE A 229 31.26 -14.76 17.98
C ILE A 229 30.89 -14.48 16.52
N LYS A 230 31.07 -15.52 15.71
CA LYS A 230 31.07 -15.64 14.25
C LYS A 230 29.67 -15.68 13.60
N SER A 231 29.72 -15.35 12.31
CA SER A 231 28.79 -15.57 11.20
C SER A 231 28.01 -16.89 11.14
N VAL A 232 26.79 -16.86 10.57
CA VAL A 232 26.23 -17.98 9.78
C VAL A 232 25.43 -17.44 8.58
N ASN A 233 25.90 -17.78 7.37
CA ASN A 233 25.20 -17.69 6.09
C ASN A 233 24.21 -18.85 5.96
N HIS A 234 22.98 -18.62 5.47
CA HIS A 234 22.13 -19.66 4.87
C HIS A 234 21.49 -19.12 3.59
N ASN A 235 21.98 -19.64 2.45
CA ASN A 235 21.33 -19.58 1.14
C ASN A 235 20.71 -20.96 0.87
N HIS A 236 19.41 -21.04 0.63
CA HIS A 236 18.82 -22.00 -0.33
C HIS A 236 17.36 -21.65 -0.67
N ASP A 237 16.99 -21.99 -1.91
CA ASP A 237 15.64 -22.18 -2.47
C ASP A 237 14.88 -20.99 -3.08
N ASN A 238 15.29 -20.58 -4.29
CA ASN A 238 14.63 -19.60 -5.16
C ASN A 238 13.93 -20.19 -6.41
N ASN A 239 13.52 -21.47 -6.41
CA ASN A 239 13.04 -22.14 -7.62
C ASN A 239 11.52 -22.38 -7.73
N PHE A 240 10.67 -21.66 -6.98
CA PHE A 240 9.21 -21.81 -7.08
C PHE A 240 8.48 -20.60 -7.73
N VAL A 241 9.11 -19.42 -7.77
CA VAL A 241 8.46 -18.18 -8.20
C VAL A 241 8.56 -17.94 -9.73
N HIS A 242 9.40 -18.70 -10.43
CA HIS A 242 9.67 -18.47 -11.86
C HIS A 242 8.52 -18.93 -12.78
N ASP A 243 7.67 -19.86 -12.34
CA ASP A 243 6.64 -20.48 -13.18
C ASP A 243 5.27 -19.77 -13.17
N GLN A 244 5.12 -18.66 -12.43
CA GLN A 244 3.91 -17.81 -12.49
C GLN A 244 4.01 -16.64 -13.47
N PHE A 245 5.15 -16.44 -14.14
CA PHE A 245 5.42 -15.22 -14.92
C PHE A 245 5.87 -15.43 -16.37
N THR A 246 5.83 -16.64 -16.93
CA THR A 246 6.16 -16.85 -18.35
C THR A 246 5.06 -17.55 -19.15
N LYS A 247 4.22 -16.73 -19.79
CA LYS A 247 3.72 -16.95 -21.16
C LYS A 247 3.12 -15.64 -21.66
N VAL A 248 3.93 -14.87 -22.40
CA VAL A 248 3.70 -14.46 -23.80
C VAL A 248 5.01 -13.80 -24.26
N LYS A 249 5.74 -14.44 -25.18
CA LYS A 249 6.76 -13.75 -25.99
C LYS A 249 6.05 -13.06 -27.17
N PRO A 250 6.53 -11.90 -27.62
CA PRO A 250 6.01 -11.23 -28.81
C PRO A 250 6.56 -11.91 -30.06
N HIS A 251 5.78 -11.98 -31.14
CA HIS A 251 6.23 -11.66 -32.51
C HIS A 251 5.08 -11.87 -33.54
N THR A 252 5.03 -10.88 -34.43
CA THR A 252 4.49 -10.87 -35.81
C THR A 252 2.99 -10.58 -36.00
N GLU A 253 2.74 -9.39 -36.56
CA GLU A 253 1.51 -8.98 -37.24
C GLU A 253 1.20 -9.90 -38.44
N GLU A 254 -0.06 -9.85 -38.90
CA GLU A 254 -0.66 -10.54 -40.05
C GLU A 254 -1.30 -11.91 -39.77
N ALA A 255 -2.57 -11.90 -39.33
CA ALA A 255 -3.65 -12.61 -40.02
C ALA A 255 -5.03 -12.18 -39.46
N LEU A 256 -5.86 -11.64 -40.35
CA LEU A 256 -7.25 -11.26 -40.12
C LEU A 256 -8.13 -12.46 -39.67
N GLY A 257 -9.11 -12.14 -38.83
CA GLY A 257 -10.52 -12.34 -39.21
C GLY A 257 -11.21 -13.64 -38.81
N SER A 258 -12.43 -13.47 -38.29
CA SER A 258 -13.53 -14.44 -38.09
C SER A 258 -13.56 -15.26 -36.80
N LEU A 259 -14.08 -14.66 -35.73
CA LEU A 259 -14.75 -15.36 -34.63
C LEU A 259 -16.12 -14.72 -34.40
N GLN A 260 -17.19 -15.49 -34.57
CA GLN A 260 -18.54 -15.10 -34.15
C GLN A 260 -18.93 -15.92 -32.92
N ILE A 261 -19.60 -15.25 -31.99
CA ILE A 261 -20.11 -15.80 -30.73
C ILE A 261 -21.54 -16.29 -30.98
N ASN A 262 -21.86 -17.51 -30.58
CA ASN A 262 -23.23 -18.02 -30.71
C ASN A 262 -24.17 -17.37 -29.66
N LYS A 263 -25.48 -17.57 -29.77
CA LYS A 263 -26.49 -16.97 -28.85
C LYS A 263 -26.40 -17.46 -27.39
N TYR A 264 -25.49 -18.39 -27.10
CA TYR A 264 -25.23 -18.93 -25.76
C TYR A 264 -23.86 -18.51 -25.20
N GLY A 265 -23.08 -17.70 -25.93
CA GLY A 265 -21.83 -17.13 -25.44
C GLY A 265 -20.57 -17.97 -25.71
N ASP A 266 -20.67 -19.08 -26.45
CA ASP A 266 -19.52 -19.94 -26.73
C ASP A 266 -18.81 -19.55 -28.04
N LEU A 267 -17.47 -19.61 -28.01
CA LEU A 267 -16.59 -19.48 -29.17
C LEU A 267 -16.58 -20.79 -29.96
N VAL A 268 -17.06 -20.76 -31.20
CA VAL A 268 -17.08 -21.93 -32.09
C VAL A 268 -16.05 -21.75 -33.19
N GLU A 269 -15.08 -22.65 -33.26
CA GLU A 269 -14.09 -22.75 -34.33
C GLU A 269 -14.75 -23.36 -35.58
N ARG A 270 -14.54 -22.78 -36.77
CA ARG A 270 -15.06 -23.40 -38.00
C ARG A 270 -14.21 -24.62 -38.35
N ASP A 271 -14.79 -25.80 -38.30
CA ASP A 271 -14.25 -26.98 -38.97
C ASP A 271 -14.24 -26.76 -40.49
N LEU A 272 -13.09 -26.40 -41.06
CA LEU A 272 -12.87 -26.44 -42.50
C LEU A 272 -12.47 -27.88 -42.88
N LYS A 273 -13.47 -28.75 -43.03
CA LYS A 273 -13.31 -30.05 -43.69
C LYS A 273 -14.28 -30.19 -44.87
N TYR A 274 -13.66 -30.29 -46.05
CA TYR A 274 -14.19 -30.71 -47.35
C TYR A 274 -15.23 -29.81 -48.02
N HIS A 275 -14.84 -29.18 -49.13
CA HIS A 275 -15.45 -29.46 -50.43
C HIS A 275 -14.44 -29.23 -51.55
N HIS A 276 -14.18 -30.32 -52.27
CA HIS A 276 -13.45 -30.36 -53.55
C HIS A 276 -14.33 -29.77 -54.66
N SER A 277 -13.70 -28.98 -55.54
CA SER A 277 -13.88 -28.87 -57.00
C SER A 277 -15.29 -28.81 -57.61
N SER A 278 -15.54 -27.79 -58.45
CA SER A 278 -15.42 -27.92 -59.93
C SER A 278 -15.85 -26.63 -60.64
N THR A 279 -15.08 -26.30 -61.69
CA THR A 279 -15.32 -25.37 -62.82
C THR A 279 -15.58 -23.90 -62.54
#